data_AF-A0A814MIW9-F1
#
_entry.id   AF-A0A814MIW9-F1
#
_cell.length_a   1.000
_cell.length_b   1.000
_cell.length_c   1.000
_cell.angle_alpha   90.00
_cell.angle_beta   90.00
_cell.angle_gamma   90.00
#
_symmetry.space_group_name_H-M   'P 1'
#
loop_
_entity.id
_entity.type
_entity.pdbx_description
1 polymer ?
#
loop_
_entity_poly.entity_id
_entity_poly.type
_entity_poly.pdbx_seq_one_letter_code
_entity_poly.pdbx_strand_id
1 'polypeptide(L)'
;MFNSDCKVTHIVRKSETYFIPKKNSCVIILKQAVGRLGNLMFKFASAYGLARFHRCRFYLDEHYMNILNATFTINITFLNIFKWEYLNLTNIAYRDNTACHYSQKLMLPNSIRYLELTGYWQAYRYFINYTDELRQQFTFRSNIIQTIAPFILQELKGRILCQPTHVLRTAQKPAVNRRYTDRRTVRISAG
;
A
#
# COMPACT_ATOMS: atom_id res chain seq x y z
N MET A 1 29.00 -41.45 43.75
CA MET A 1 30.23 -40.83 43.21
C MET A 1 30.03 -40.70 41.71
N PHE A 2 29.82 -39.56 41.05
CA PHE A 2 30.01 -38.14 41.36
C PHE A 2 28.89 -37.30 40.72
N ASN A 3 28.52 -36.21 41.41
CA ASN A 3 28.03 -34.88 40.97
C ASN A 3 27.90 -34.63 39.46
N SER A 4 26.74 -34.20 38.95
CA SER A 4 26.08 -32.87 39.07
C SER A 4 26.65 -31.79 38.14
N ASP A 5 25.70 -31.10 37.50
CA ASP A 5 25.80 -29.81 36.79
C ASP A 5 26.17 -29.79 35.30
N CYS A 6 25.14 -29.56 34.45
CA CYS A 6 25.28 -28.53 33.43
C CYS A 6 23.95 -27.92 32.95
N LYS A 7 23.73 -26.69 33.45
CA LYS A 7 23.29 -25.48 32.75
C LYS A 7 21.86 -25.41 32.18
N VAL A 8 21.08 -24.65 32.95
CA VAL A 8 19.90 -23.86 32.55
C VAL A 8 20.14 -23.17 31.19
N THR A 9 19.43 -23.59 30.17
CA THR A 9 19.30 -22.84 28.91
C THR A 9 18.48 -21.59 29.16
N HIS A 10 19.11 -20.43 28.95
CA HIS A 10 18.50 -19.12 28.99
C HIS A 10 17.28 -19.05 28.06
N ILE A 11 16.10 -18.83 28.64
CA ILE A 11 14.93 -18.35 27.91
C ILE A 11 15.25 -16.92 27.48
N VAL A 12 15.63 -16.76 26.21
CA VAL A 12 15.70 -15.44 25.57
C VAL A 12 14.27 -14.92 25.45
N ARG A 13 13.84 -14.16 26.45
CA ARG A 13 12.65 -13.31 26.33
C ARG A 13 12.94 -12.29 25.23
N LYS A 14 12.32 -12.45 24.05
CA LYS A 14 12.15 -11.33 23.11
C LYS A 14 11.40 -10.24 23.88
N SER A 15 12.12 -9.21 24.30
CA SER A 15 11.49 -8.00 24.80
C SER A 15 10.74 -7.37 23.64
N GLU A 16 9.42 -7.51 23.62
CA GLU A 16 8.55 -6.62 22.85
C GLU A 16 8.78 -5.21 23.41
N THR A 17 9.64 -4.46 22.71
CA THR A 17 9.88 -3.05 23.04
C THR A 17 8.60 -2.29 22.72
N TYR A 18 7.81 -1.99 23.75
CA TYR A 18 6.70 -1.06 23.64
C TYR A 18 7.22 0.28 23.14
N PHE A 19 6.74 0.69 21.96
CA PHE A 19 7.09 1.97 21.35
C PHE A 19 6.42 3.09 22.14
N ILE A 20 7.17 3.78 23.00
CA ILE A 20 6.73 5.01 23.67
C ILE A 20 6.99 6.17 22.69
N PRO A 21 5.96 6.79 22.09
CA PRO A 21 6.19 7.83 21.10
C PRO A 21 6.79 9.08 21.77
N LYS A 22 7.97 9.51 21.31
CA LYS A 22 8.55 10.81 21.68
C LYS A 22 7.69 11.95 21.09
N LYS A 23 7.74 13.10 21.78
CA LYS A 23 7.04 14.40 21.59
C LYS A 23 7.04 15.02 20.16
N ASN A 24 7.61 14.34 19.17
CA ASN A 24 7.61 14.69 17.74
C ASN A 24 6.84 13.64 16.91
N SER A 25 5.66 13.21 17.37
CA SER A 25 4.91 12.15 16.69
C SER A 25 4.22 12.69 15.45
N CYS A 26 4.82 12.49 14.29
CA CYS A 26 4.10 12.66 13.04
C CYS A 26 3.05 11.56 12.85
N VAL A 27 1.97 11.86 12.13
CA VAL A 27 0.88 10.91 11.86
C VAL A 27 0.51 10.92 10.38
N ILE A 28 0.43 9.72 9.80
CA ILE A 28 -0.13 9.47 8.47
C ILE A 28 -1.57 9.02 8.62
N ILE A 29 -2.50 9.60 7.88
CA ILE A 29 -3.94 9.45 8.05
C ILE A 29 -4.57 8.91 6.76
N LEU A 30 -5.42 7.91 6.90
CA LEU A 30 -6.15 7.31 5.79
C LEU A 30 -7.63 7.13 6.16
N LYS A 31 -8.50 7.97 5.59
CA LYS A 31 -9.95 7.99 5.88
C LYS A 31 -10.84 7.49 4.76
N GLN A 32 -10.67 8.06 3.58
CA GLN A 32 -11.58 7.84 2.47
C GLN A 32 -11.20 6.61 1.67
N ALA A 33 -12.11 5.63 1.63
CA ALA A 33 -12.04 4.45 0.79
C ALA A 33 -12.69 4.72 -0.57
N VAL A 34 -11.89 5.21 -1.52
CA VAL A 34 -12.36 5.53 -2.88
C VAL A 34 -11.72 4.60 -3.89
N GLY A 35 -12.55 4.00 -4.75
CA GLY A 35 -12.12 3.11 -5.82
C GLY A 35 -12.23 1.63 -5.46
N ARG A 36 -11.74 0.77 -6.37
CA ARG A 36 -11.75 -0.69 -6.21
C ARG A 36 -10.63 -1.15 -5.27
N LEU A 37 -10.70 -2.41 -4.85
CA LEU A 37 -9.76 -3.02 -3.90
C LEU A 37 -8.28 -2.71 -4.20
N GLY A 38 -7.85 -2.81 -5.46
CA GLY A 38 -6.46 -2.50 -5.85
C GLY A 38 -6.05 -1.06 -5.52
N ASN A 39 -6.92 -0.08 -5.74
CA ASN A 39 -6.65 1.32 -5.40
C ASN A 39 -6.57 1.51 -3.88
N LEU A 40 -7.42 0.80 -3.14
CA LEU A 40 -7.42 0.83 -1.68
C LEU A 40 -6.13 0.23 -1.12
N MET A 41 -5.70 -0.91 -1.65
CA MET A 41 -4.44 -1.55 -1.26
C MET A 41 -3.24 -0.67 -1.60
N PHE A 42 -3.24 -0.01 -2.76
CA PHE A 42 -2.13 0.86 -3.16
C PHE A 42 -2.00 2.11 -2.28
N LYS A 43 -3.14 2.74 -1.97
CA LYS A 43 -3.20 3.89 -1.07
C LYS A 43 -2.78 3.50 0.35
N PHE A 44 -3.23 2.33 0.82
CA PHE A 44 -2.78 1.77 2.09
C PHE A 44 -1.27 1.57 2.10
N ALA A 45 -0.72 0.90 1.07
CA ALA A 45 0.71 0.64 0.96
C ALA A 45 1.53 1.93 0.96
N SER A 46 1.08 2.95 0.23
CA SER A 46 1.70 4.28 0.19
C SER A 46 1.71 4.94 1.57
N ALA A 47 0.57 4.95 2.27
CA ALA A 47 0.48 5.50 3.62
C ALA A 47 1.40 4.76 4.61
N TYR A 48 1.38 3.42 4.57
CA TYR A 48 2.21 2.58 5.40
C TYR A 48 3.70 2.82 5.14
N GLY A 49 4.12 2.86 3.87
CA GLY A 49 5.51 3.10 3.51
C GLY A 49 6.01 4.47 3.97
N LEU A 50 5.19 5.52 3.83
CA LEU A 50 5.49 6.84 4.39
C LEU A 50 5.58 6.81 5.92
N ALA A 51 4.66 6.11 6.59
CA ALA A 51 4.69 5.98 8.05
C ALA A 51 5.95 5.25 8.53
N ARG A 52 6.35 4.18 7.86
CA ARG A 52 7.60 3.44 8.14
C ARG A 52 8.84 4.30 7.91
N PHE A 53 8.88 5.01 6.78
CA PHE A 53 10.02 5.84 6.40
C PHE A 53 10.28 6.96 7.42
N HIS A 54 9.23 7.68 7.83
CA HIS A 54 9.35 8.77 8.81
C HIS A 54 9.28 8.33 10.26
N ARG A 55 9.05 7.03 10.52
CA ARG A 55 8.69 6.51 11.85
C ARG A 55 7.48 7.24 12.46
N CYS A 56 6.54 7.62 11.59
CA CYS A 56 5.27 8.20 12.00
C CYS A 56 4.33 7.12 12.52
N ARG A 57 3.37 7.55 13.33
CA ARG A 57 2.20 6.75 13.61
C ARG A 57 1.27 6.77 12.39
N PHE A 58 0.41 5.78 12.29
CA PHE A 58 -0.51 5.56 11.19
C PHE A 58 -1.92 5.49 11.74
N TYR A 59 -2.84 6.21 11.14
CA TYR A 59 -4.26 6.12 11.44
C TYR A 59 -5.00 5.57 10.23
N LEU A 60 -5.72 4.47 10.45
CA LEU A 60 -6.62 3.88 9.47
C LEU A 60 -8.05 4.01 9.97
N ASP A 61 -8.89 4.69 9.19
CA ASP A 61 -10.30 4.82 9.49
C ASP A 61 -11.02 3.47 9.46
N GLU A 62 -12.01 3.34 10.35
CA GLU A 62 -12.77 2.11 10.57
C GLU A 62 -13.52 1.67 9.30
N HIS A 63 -14.10 2.61 8.55
CA HIS A 63 -14.78 2.28 7.30
C HIS A 63 -13.81 1.71 6.27
N TYR A 64 -12.61 2.29 6.18
CA TYR A 64 -11.55 1.79 5.31
C TYR A 64 -11.09 0.39 5.72
N MET A 65 -10.88 0.19 7.02
CA MET A 65 -10.50 -1.10 7.60
C MET A 65 -11.57 -2.16 7.32
N ASN A 66 -12.85 -1.82 7.46
CA ASN A 66 -13.97 -2.73 7.20
C ASN A 66 -14.01 -3.21 5.74
N ILE A 67 -13.75 -2.32 4.78
CA ILE A 67 -13.71 -2.69 3.36
C ILE A 67 -12.55 -3.66 3.09
N LEU A 68 -11.37 -3.39 3.61
CA LEU A 68 -10.24 -4.31 3.44
C LEU A 68 -10.47 -5.64 4.18
N ASN A 69 -11.10 -5.60 5.36
CA ASN A 69 -11.44 -6.77 6.17
C ASN A 69 -12.50 -7.69 5.54
N ALA A 70 -13.20 -7.23 4.50
CA ALA A 70 -14.04 -8.10 3.69
C ALA A 70 -13.21 -9.13 2.90
N THR A 71 -11.97 -8.79 2.54
CA THR A 71 -11.08 -9.64 1.73
C THR A 71 -9.91 -10.21 2.53
N PHE A 72 -9.36 -9.43 3.45
CA PHE A 72 -8.13 -9.76 4.17
C PHE A 72 -8.35 -9.83 5.68
N THR A 73 -7.56 -10.63 6.37
CA THR A 73 -7.26 -10.46 7.78
C THR A 73 -6.04 -9.54 7.88
N ILE A 74 -6.23 -8.39 8.52
CA ILE A 74 -5.21 -7.34 8.60
C ILE A 74 -4.72 -7.19 10.03
N ASN A 75 -3.40 -7.21 10.22
CA ASN A 75 -2.76 -7.11 11.54
C ASN A 75 -1.81 -5.90 11.62
N ILE A 76 -2.33 -4.70 11.90
CA ILE A 76 -1.53 -3.47 12.00
C ILE A 76 -1.42 -3.06 13.47
N THR A 77 -0.45 -3.62 14.18
CA THR A 77 -0.31 -3.40 15.63
C THR A 77 0.74 -2.35 15.99
N PHE A 78 1.81 -2.20 15.20
CA PHE A 78 3.01 -1.49 15.65
C PHE A 78 3.09 -0.01 15.25
N LEU A 79 2.24 0.47 14.34
CA LEU A 79 2.20 1.88 13.94
C LEU A 79 0.87 2.57 14.27
N ASN A 80 -0.14 1.83 14.73
CA ASN A 80 -1.50 2.36 14.71
C ASN A 80 -1.75 3.37 15.84
N ILE A 81 -2.63 4.35 15.58
CA ILE A 81 -3.22 5.18 16.63
C ILE A 81 -4.69 4.86 16.78
N PHE A 82 -5.19 5.00 18.00
CA PHE A 82 -6.61 4.81 18.26
C PHE A 82 -7.42 6.01 17.75
N LYS A 83 -8.70 5.77 17.46
CA LYS A 83 -9.64 6.80 16.97
C LYS A 83 -9.69 8.04 17.88
N TRP A 84 -9.71 7.85 19.20
CA TRP A 84 -9.71 8.97 20.16
C TRP A 84 -8.43 9.80 20.10
N GLU A 85 -7.28 9.17 19.86
CA GLU A 85 -6.01 9.87 19.70
C GLU A 85 -5.99 10.69 18.41
N TYR A 86 -6.51 10.11 17.33
CA TYR A 86 -6.72 10.81 16.05
C TYR A 86 -7.65 12.04 16.21
N LEU A 87 -8.74 11.92 16.97
CA LEU A 87 -9.69 13.03 17.16
C LEU A 87 -9.07 14.23 17.90
N ASN A 88 -8.02 13.99 18.69
CA ASN A 88 -7.28 15.03 19.41
C ASN A 88 -6.18 15.69 18.56
N LEU A 89 -5.97 15.23 17.30
CA LEU A 89 -4.99 15.86 16.41
C LEU A 89 -5.52 17.22 15.95
N THR A 90 -4.80 18.28 16.32
CA THR A 90 -5.04 19.64 15.84
C THR A 90 -4.25 19.91 14.56
N ASN A 91 -4.84 20.65 13.61
CA ASN A 91 -4.20 21.12 12.37
C ASN A 91 -3.69 20.00 11.43
N ILE A 92 -4.59 19.22 10.82
CA ILE A 92 -4.23 18.29 9.73
C ILE A 92 -3.63 19.12 8.57
N ALA A 93 -2.30 19.05 8.45
CA ALA A 93 -1.51 20.08 7.78
C ALA A 93 -1.38 19.88 6.26
N TYR A 94 -1.86 18.78 5.69
CA TYR A 94 -1.65 18.52 4.27
C TYR A 94 -2.69 17.58 3.69
N ARG A 95 -3.44 18.08 2.71
CA ARG A 95 -4.19 17.29 1.72
C ARG A 95 -3.50 17.48 0.38
N ASP A 96 -2.77 16.46 -0.05
CA ASP A 96 -2.22 16.44 -1.40
C ASP A 96 -3.27 15.87 -2.35
N ASN A 97 -3.69 16.67 -3.32
CA ASN A 97 -4.57 16.22 -4.40
C ASN A 97 -3.79 15.88 -5.67
N THR A 98 -2.44 15.83 -5.63
CA THR A 98 -1.62 15.34 -6.75
C THR A 98 -1.70 13.81 -6.84
N ALA A 99 -2.89 13.33 -7.19
CA ALA A 99 -3.12 11.92 -7.46
C ALA A 99 -2.14 11.41 -8.53
N CYS A 100 -1.69 10.18 -8.36
CA CYS A 100 -0.89 9.42 -9.34
C CYS A 100 0.56 9.91 -9.58
N HIS A 101 1.12 10.79 -8.73
CA HIS A 101 2.51 11.23 -8.84
C HIS A 101 3.36 10.88 -7.60
N TYR A 102 4.66 10.64 -7.82
CA TYR A 102 5.63 10.48 -6.74
C TYR A 102 6.23 11.82 -6.33
N SER A 103 5.93 12.29 -5.13
CA SER A 103 6.46 13.53 -4.56
C SER A 103 7.70 13.22 -3.71
N GLN A 104 8.88 13.55 -4.23
CA GLN A 104 10.13 13.43 -3.49
C GLN A 104 10.15 14.30 -2.22
N LYS A 105 9.39 15.39 -2.20
CA LYS A 105 9.26 16.28 -1.02
C LYS A 105 8.72 15.53 0.20
N LEU A 106 7.86 14.53 0.00
CA LEU A 106 7.31 13.69 1.06
C LEU A 106 8.31 12.66 1.60
N MET A 107 9.49 12.55 0.98
CA MET A 107 10.57 11.67 1.42
C MET A 107 11.71 12.44 2.08
N LEU A 108 11.55 13.75 2.33
CA LEU A 108 12.54 14.55 3.03
C LEU A 108 12.39 14.40 4.55
N PRO A 109 13.47 14.29 5.35
CA PRO A 109 13.36 14.16 6.80
C PRO A 109 12.51 15.27 7.43
N ASN A 110 11.64 14.91 8.38
CA ASN A 110 10.76 15.84 9.11
C ASN A 110 9.81 16.67 8.21
N SER A 111 9.57 16.25 6.96
CA SER A 111 8.66 16.96 6.05
C SER A 111 7.18 16.75 6.39
N ILE A 112 6.87 15.81 7.29
CA ILE A 112 5.51 15.44 7.65
C ILE A 112 5.31 15.59 9.15
N ARG A 113 4.30 16.38 9.52
CA ARG A 113 3.72 16.38 10.86
C ARG A 113 2.39 15.62 10.87
N TYR A 114 1.44 16.04 10.04
CA TYR A 114 0.18 15.33 9.82
C TYR A 114 -0.11 15.28 8.33
N LEU A 115 -0.25 14.09 7.77
CA LEU A 115 -0.51 13.89 6.35
C LEU A 115 -1.76 13.04 6.15
N GLU A 116 -2.82 13.64 5.60
CA GLU A 116 -4.00 12.91 5.14
C GLU A 116 -3.83 12.57 3.67
N LEU A 117 -3.83 11.27 3.34
CA LEU A 117 -3.78 10.84 1.95
C LEU A 117 -5.19 10.88 1.36
N THR A 118 -5.44 11.82 0.45
CA THR A 118 -6.68 11.95 -0.34
C THR A 118 -6.44 11.54 -1.80
N GLY A 119 -7.48 11.10 -2.52
CA GLY A 119 -7.33 10.68 -3.92
C GLY A 119 -6.58 9.35 -4.14
N TYR A 120 -5.98 9.20 -5.33
CA TYR A 120 -5.30 7.97 -5.77
C TYR A 120 -3.78 8.08 -5.60
N TRP A 121 -3.22 7.28 -4.68
CA TRP A 121 -1.79 7.22 -4.43
C TRP A 121 -1.23 5.94 -5.03
N GLN A 122 -0.80 6.03 -6.29
CA GLN A 122 -0.42 4.87 -7.11
C GLN A 122 1.10 4.79 -7.41
N ALA A 123 1.93 5.53 -6.65
CA ALA A 123 3.38 5.49 -6.81
C ALA A 123 4.02 4.42 -5.90
N TYR A 124 4.45 3.30 -6.48
CA TYR A 124 5.04 2.18 -5.72
C TYR A 124 6.31 2.58 -4.94
N ARG A 125 6.98 3.65 -5.36
CA ARG A 125 8.19 4.20 -4.74
C ARG A 125 8.02 4.55 -3.25
N TYR A 126 6.80 4.82 -2.79
CA TYR A 126 6.57 5.09 -1.37
C TYR A 126 6.73 3.85 -0.47
N PHE A 127 6.60 2.64 -1.01
CA PHE A 127 6.56 1.43 -0.20
C PHE A 127 7.39 0.26 -0.72
N ILE A 128 8.13 0.44 -1.83
CA ILE A 128 8.94 -0.62 -2.43
C ILE A 128 9.89 -1.28 -1.42
N ASN A 129 10.50 -0.49 -0.54
CA ASN A 129 11.42 -0.97 0.50
C ASN A 129 10.74 -1.72 1.66
N TYR A 130 9.41 -1.69 1.72
CA TYR A 130 8.61 -2.31 2.79
C TYR A 130 7.65 -3.37 2.24
N THR A 131 7.86 -3.84 1.00
CA THR A 131 6.92 -4.73 0.32
C THR A 131 6.73 -6.04 1.07
N ASP A 132 7.80 -6.61 1.65
CA ASP A 132 7.71 -7.86 2.40
C ASP A 132 7.00 -7.68 3.74
N GLU A 133 7.28 -6.60 4.47
CA GLU A 133 6.55 -6.24 5.69
C GLU A 133 5.06 -6.07 5.39
N LEU A 134 4.73 -5.36 4.28
CA LEU A 134 3.37 -5.14 3.82
C LEU A 134 2.63 -6.44 3.51
N ARG A 135 3.26 -7.37 2.78
CA ARG A 135 2.64 -8.67 2.48
C ARG A 135 2.27 -9.44 3.74
N GLN A 136 3.08 -9.36 4.78
CA GLN A 136 2.79 -10.00 6.07
C GLN A 136 1.61 -9.35 6.80
N GLN A 137 1.25 -8.10 6.50
CA GLN A 137 0.09 -7.45 7.09
C GLN A 137 -1.23 -7.90 6.46
N PHE A 138 -1.20 -8.52 5.26
CA PHE A 138 -2.38 -8.90 4.50
C PHE A 138 -2.42 -10.41 4.26
N THR A 139 -3.29 -11.10 4.98
CA THR A 139 -3.59 -12.50 4.74
C THR A 139 -4.99 -12.61 4.14
N PHE A 140 -5.18 -13.31 3.02
CA PHE A 140 -6.53 -13.55 2.52
C PHE A 140 -7.37 -14.31 3.54
N ARG A 141 -8.65 -13.98 3.65
CA ARG A 141 -9.55 -14.71 4.55
C ARG A 141 -9.68 -16.17 4.14
N SER A 142 -9.85 -17.05 5.12
CA SER A 142 -9.92 -18.49 4.93
C SER A 142 -10.99 -18.93 3.94
N ASN A 143 -12.17 -18.30 3.96
CA ASN A 143 -13.27 -18.58 3.03
C ASN A 143 -12.89 -18.28 1.57
N ILE A 144 -12.13 -17.21 1.32
CA ILE A 144 -11.62 -16.88 -0.02
C ILE A 144 -10.60 -17.93 -0.43
N ILE A 145 -9.63 -18.24 0.43
CA ILE A 145 -8.61 -19.27 0.16
C ILE A 145 -9.27 -20.62 -0.15
N GLN A 146 -10.23 -21.05 0.65
CA GLN A 146 -10.96 -22.31 0.46
C GLN A 146 -11.70 -22.34 -0.88
N THR A 147 -12.20 -21.19 -1.33
CA THR A 147 -12.89 -21.07 -2.61
C THR A 147 -11.90 -21.16 -3.78
N ILE A 148 -10.74 -20.48 -3.71
CA ILE A 148 -9.82 -20.35 -4.85
C ILE A 148 -8.77 -21.46 -4.93
N ALA A 149 -8.37 -22.04 -3.80
CA ALA A 149 -7.27 -23.00 -3.74
C ALA A 149 -7.50 -24.24 -4.62
N PRO A 150 -8.70 -24.83 -4.70
CA PRO A 150 -8.96 -25.95 -5.61
C PRO A 150 -8.69 -25.60 -7.07
N PHE A 151 -9.13 -24.41 -7.52
CA PHE A 151 -8.92 -23.94 -8.89
C PHE A 151 -7.44 -23.68 -9.18
N ILE A 152 -6.74 -23.00 -8.26
CA ILE A 152 -5.31 -22.72 -8.41
C ILE A 152 -4.52 -24.04 -8.47
N LEU A 153 -4.82 -25.00 -7.59
CA LEU A 153 -4.15 -26.30 -7.59
C LEU A 153 -4.48 -27.12 -8.84
N GLN A 154 -5.70 -27.01 -9.38
CA GLN A 154 -6.08 -27.66 -10.63
C GLN A 154 -5.31 -27.07 -11.82
N GLU A 155 -5.20 -25.75 -11.92
CA GLU A 155 -4.47 -25.06 -13.00
C GLU A 155 -2.95 -25.25 -12.90
N LEU A 156 -2.42 -25.37 -11.69
CA LEU A 156 -0.98 -25.58 -11.45
C LEU A 156 -0.55 -27.04 -11.56
N LYS A 157 -1.48 -28.01 -11.50
CA LYS A 157 -1.16 -29.43 -11.70
C LYS A 157 -0.69 -29.66 -13.15
N GLY A 158 0.63 -29.78 -13.30
CA GLY A 158 1.29 -30.14 -14.56
C GLY A 158 1.64 -28.97 -15.49
N ARG A 159 1.53 -27.71 -15.03
CA ARG A 159 1.91 -26.54 -15.83
C ARG A 159 2.88 -25.63 -15.08
N ILE A 160 3.99 -25.29 -15.72
CA ILE A 160 4.78 -24.12 -15.34
C ILE A 160 3.97 -22.91 -15.83
N LEU A 161 3.39 -22.16 -14.89
CA LEU A 161 2.62 -20.95 -15.21
C LEU A 161 3.60 -19.86 -15.66
N CYS A 162 3.91 -19.84 -16.96
CA CYS A 162 4.68 -18.79 -17.60
C CYS A 162 3.82 -17.52 -17.65
N GLN A 163 3.93 -16.70 -16.62
CA GLN A 163 3.37 -15.34 -16.48
C GLN A 163 1.84 -15.25 -16.34
N PRO A 164 1.32 -14.90 -15.16
CA PRO A 164 -0.07 -14.47 -15.04
C PRO A 164 -0.29 -13.16 -15.82
N THR A 165 -1.07 -13.21 -16.90
CA THR A 165 -1.49 -12.03 -17.66
C THR A 165 -2.68 -11.33 -16.98
N HIS A 166 -2.48 -10.09 -16.56
CA HIS A 166 -3.55 -9.21 -16.10
C HIS A 166 -3.95 -8.23 -17.23
N VAL A 167 -5.02 -8.52 -17.97
CA VAL A 167 -5.51 -7.65 -19.06
C VAL A 167 -6.50 -6.64 -18.50
N LEU A 168 -6.06 -5.40 -18.30
CA LEU A 168 -6.94 -4.26 -18.07
C LEU A 168 -7.49 -3.78 -19.42
N ARG A 169 -8.74 -4.11 -19.75
CA ARG A 169 -9.44 -3.39 -20.82
C ARG A 169 -9.71 -1.97 -20.34
N THR A 170 -8.87 -1.03 -20.72
CA THR A 170 -9.29 0.37 -20.80
C THR A 170 -10.39 0.42 -21.86
N ALA A 171 -11.58 0.91 -21.51
CA ALA A 171 -12.59 1.25 -22.50
C ALA A 171 -12.00 2.31 -23.43
N GLN A 172 -11.42 1.87 -24.56
CA GLN A 172 -11.13 2.75 -25.69
C GLN A 172 -12.49 3.29 -26.14
N LYS A 173 -12.79 4.54 -25.78
CA LYS A 173 -13.77 5.32 -26.54
C LYS A 173 -13.29 5.27 -28.00
N PRO A 174 -14.14 4.85 -28.96
CA PRO A 174 -13.74 4.79 -30.35
C PRO A 174 -13.24 6.17 -30.78
N ALA A 175 -12.05 6.21 -31.37
CA ALA A 175 -11.47 7.40 -31.95
C ALA A 175 -12.47 7.96 -32.97
N VAL A 176 -12.98 9.15 -32.68
CA VAL A 176 -13.75 9.92 -33.66
C VAL A 176 -12.80 10.24 -34.82
N ASN A 177 -13.06 9.63 -35.97
CA ASN A 177 -12.43 9.92 -37.25
C ASN A 177 -12.48 11.43 -37.54
N ARG A 178 -11.39 12.15 -37.28
CA ARG A 178 -11.14 13.43 -37.95
C ARG A 178 -10.32 13.14 -39.20
N ARG A 179 -11.01 13.07 -40.34
CA ARG A 179 -10.40 13.22 -41.66
C ARG A 179 -9.75 14.60 -41.71
N TYR A 180 -8.42 14.64 -41.65
CA TYR A 180 -7.65 15.82 -42.01
C TYR A 180 -7.25 15.66 -43.48
N THR A 181 -8.03 16.29 -44.36
CA THR A 181 -7.61 16.56 -45.73
C THR A 181 -6.84 17.87 -45.72
N ASP A 182 -5.54 17.84 -45.99
CA ASP A 182 -4.89 18.96 -46.68
C ASP A 182 -3.90 18.42 -47.71
N ARG A 183 -4.17 18.76 -48.97
CA ARG A 183 -3.34 18.48 -50.13
C ARG A 183 -2.37 19.64 -50.28
N ARG A 184 -1.07 19.40 -50.09
CA ARG A 184 -0.04 20.21 -50.75
C ARG A 184 0.89 19.34 -51.55
N THR A 185 0.62 19.35 -52.85
CA THR A 185 1.47 18.86 -53.93
C THR A 185 2.71 19.75 -54.01
N VAL A 186 3.90 19.16 -53.91
CA VAL A 186 5.15 19.81 -54.33
C VAL A 186 5.67 19.03 -55.55
N ARG A 187 5.70 19.72 -56.69
CA ARG A 187 6.31 19.24 -57.94
C ARG A 187 7.83 19.35 -57.81
N ILE A 188 8.54 18.30 -58.20
CA ILE A 188 9.98 18.35 -58.51
C ILE A 188 10.09 18.21 -60.02
N SER A 189 10.65 19.21 -60.68
CA SER A 189 11.01 19.19 -62.10
C SER A 189 12.48 18.80 -62.21
N ALA A 190 12.77 17.80 -63.05
CA ALA A 190 14.11 17.50 -63.52
C ALA A 190 14.38 18.33 -64.79
N GLY A 191 15.54 18.96 -64.83
CA GLY A 191 16.13 19.70 -65.94
C GLY A 191 17.60 19.90 -65.65
#